data_AF-A0A3P7LVZ5-F1
#
_entry.id   AF-A0A3P7LVZ5-F1
#
_cell.length_a   1.000
_cell.length_b   1.000
_cell.length_c   1.000
_cell.angle_alpha   90.00
_cell.angle_beta   90.00
_cell.angle_gamma   90.00
#
_symmetry.space_group_name_H-M   'P 1'
#
loop_
_entity.id
_entity.type
_entity.pdbx_description
1 polymer ?
#
loop_
_entity_poly.entity_id
_entity_poly.type
_entity_poly.pdbx_seq_one_letter_code
_entity_poly.pdbx_strand_id
1 'polypeptide(L)'
;MTWGFVTCGPNEAMVVSGCCHRSPYYVTGGRIFLLPFIQRLDRISLNIMTLIIESPRIYTQKGVPITVTGVAQVKVQGSNTEMLSAACEQFLGKTEEEIQEVAKETLEGHQRAIMGNMTVEEIYKDRKKFSKAVFEVASSDLINMGISVVSYTLKDIKDDQVSQRCTLPLKCTGMPFCLTGVVSVARSQVSPKTQTPLFTVGSILKLLPEWLV
;
A
#
# COMPACT_ATOMS: atom_id res chain seq x y z
N MET A 1 20.74 -11.79 -25.88
CA MET A 1 21.69 -10.71 -25.53
C MET A 1 21.79 -9.77 -26.72
N THR A 2 21.18 -8.60 -26.62
CA THR A 2 21.18 -7.58 -27.68
C THR A 2 22.43 -6.71 -27.55
N TRP A 3 23.38 -6.84 -28.48
CA TRP A 3 24.42 -5.85 -28.69
C TRP A 3 23.81 -4.63 -29.39
N GLY A 4 24.10 -3.41 -28.91
CA GLY A 4 23.65 -2.19 -29.59
C GLY A 4 23.31 -1.03 -28.68
N PHE A 5 22.63 -0.04 -29.27
CA PHE A 5 22.12 1.12 -28.56
C PHE A 5 20.85 0.76 -27.81
N VAL A 6 20.85 0.97 -26.51
CA VAL A 6 19.66 0.90 -25.69
C VAL A 6 19.19 2.30 -25.37
N THR A 7 17.92 2.57 -25.60
CA THR A 7 17.28 3.85 -25.32
C THR A 7 16.40 3.73 -24.08
N CYS A 8 16.38 4.76 -23.24
CA CYS A 8 15.42 4.88 -22.16
C CYS A 8 14.53 6.10 -22.32
N GLY A 9 13.28 5.90 -21.88
CA GLY A 9 12.31 6.97 -21.77
C GLY A 9 12.68 7.95 -20.65
N PRO A 10 12.04 9.13 -20.62
CA PRO A 10 12.25 10.12 -19.56
C PRO A 10 11.79 9.65 -18.17
N ASN A 11 10.94 8.62 -18.11
CA ASN A 11 10.40 8.05 -16.87
C ASN A 11 11.17 6.82 -16.38
N GLU A 12 12.37 6.56 -16.92
CA GLU A 12 13.21 5.42 -16.56
C GLU A 12 14.66 5.88 -16.34
N ALA A 13 15.34 5.25 -15.39
CA ALA A 13 16.79 5.35 -15.23
C ALA A 13 17.45 4.02 -15.56
N MET A 14 18.58 4.09 -16.24
CA MET A 14 19.47 2.96 -16.51
C MET A 14 20.64 2.97 -15.56
N VAL A 15 20.97 1.80 -15.04
CA VAL A 15 22.18 1.54 -14.29
C VAL A 15 23.03 0.61 -15.12
N VAL A 16 24.24 1.04 -15.46
CA VAL A 16 25.22 0.20 -16.14
C VAL A 16 26.32 -0.19 -15.17
N SER A 17 26.51 -1.50 -15.02
CA SER A 17 27.56 -2.11 -14.20
C SER A 17 28.45 -3.01 -15.07
N GLY A 18 29.76 -3.09 -14.79
CA GLY A 18 30.68 -3.90 -15.60
C GLY A 18 32.17 -3.53 -15.47
N CYS A 19 33.05 -4.32 -16.11
CA CYS A 19 34.48 -4.31 -15.80
C CYS A 19 35.23 -2.99 -16.12
N CYS A 20 34.67 -2.15 -17.00
CA CYS A 20 35.30 -0.89 -17.40
C CYS A 20 34.97 0.30 -16.48
N HIS A 21 34.00 0.16 -15.57
CA HIS A 21 33.61 1.24 -14.66
C HIS A 21 33.83 0.79 -13.21
N ARG A 22 34.67 1.53 -12.47
CA ARG A 22 34.90 1.28 -11.02
C ARG A 22 33.66 1.60 -10.18
N SER A 23 32.83 2.53 -10.64
CA SER A 23 31.55 2.89 -10.04
C SER A 23 30.41 2.64 -11.04
N PRO A 24 29.21 2.25 -10.58
CA PRO A 24 28.04 2.16 -11.45
C PRO A 24 27.80 3.49 -12.17
N TYR A 25 27.46 3.42 -13.46
CA TYR A 25 27.13 4.59 -14.27
C TYR A 25 25.61 4.73 -14.41
N TYR A 26 25.08 5.89 -14.04
CA TYR A 26 23.65 6.17 -14.02
C TYR A 26 23.27 7.11 -15.17
N VAL A 27 22.22 6.75 -15.91
CA VAL A 27 21.71 7.56 -17.02
C VAL A 27 20.20 7.72 -16.87
N THR A 28 19.74 8.96 -16.74
CA THR A 28 18.32 9.30 -16.68
C THR A 28 17.84 9.86 -18.01
N GLY A 29 17.04 9.08 -18.72
CA GLY A 29 16.67 9.37 -20.11
C GLY A 29 17.86 9.32 -21.09
N GLY A 30 17.57 9.00 -22.35
CA GLY A 30 18.57 9.07 -23.42
C GLY A 30 19.01 7.71 -23.94
N ARG A 31 20.28 7.59 -24.35
CA ARG A 31 20.80 6.44 -25.11
C ARG A 31 22.16 6.02 -24.57
N ILE A 32 22.37 4.73 -24.39
CA ILE A 32 23.67 4.16 -24.00
C ILE A 32 24.04 2.99 -24.92
N PHE A 33 25.33 2.83 -25.19
CA PHE A 33 25.86 1.73 -25.97
C PHE A 33 26.34 0.61 -25.04
N LEU A 34 25.84 -0.61 -25.24
CA LEU A 34 26.11 -1.76 -24.36
C LEU A 34 26.91 -2.86 -25.05
N LEU A 35 27.97 -3.29 -24.37
CA LEU A 35 28.81 -4.43 -24.73
C LEU A 35 28.34 -5.70 -23.98
N PRO A 36 27.72 -6.68 -24.66
CA PRO A 36 27.00 -7.79 -24.01
C PRO A 36 27.86 -8.72 -23.16
N PHE A 37 29.17 -8.76 -23.39
CA PHE A 37 30.08 -9.65 -22.65
C PHE A 37 30.67 -9.03 -21.38
N ILE A 38 30.63 -7.70 -21.24
CA ILE A 38 31.39 -6.98 -20.21
C ILE A 38 30.48 -6.12 -19.31
N GLN A 39 29.30 -5.76 -19.81
CA GLN A 39 28.39 -4.82 -19.16
C GLN A 39 27.03 -5.46 -18.91
N ARG A 40 26.45 -5.16 -17.74
CA ARG A 40 25.06 -5.44 -17.37
C ARG A 40 24.29 -4.13 -17.38
N LEU A 41 23.04 -4.22 -17.83
CA LEU A 41 22.09 -3.12 -17.83
C LEU A 41 20.92 -3.49 -16.93
N ASP A 42 20.68 -2.66 -15.93
CA ASP A 42 19.49 -2.71 -15.10
C ASP A 42 18.68 -1.43 -15.29
N ARG A 43 17.35 -1.53 -15.17
CA ARG A 43 16.43 -0.40 -15.33
C ARG A 43 15.61 -0.22 -14.07
N ILE A 44 15.38 1.03 -13.69
CA ILE A 44 14.49 1.40 -12.59
C ILE A 44 13.49 2.43 -13.08
N SER A 45 12.22 2.23 -12.72
CA SER A 45 11.11 3.12 -13.04
C SER A 45 11.17 4.36 -12.16
N LEU A 46 11.10 5.55 -12.77
CA LEU A 46 11.03 6.85 -12.08
C LEU A 46 9.57 7.34 -11.94
N ASN A 47 8.61 6.47 -12.18
CA ASN A 47 7.20 6.82 -12.16
C ASN A 47 6.73 7.15 -10.73
N ILE A 48 5.66 7.94 -10.64
CA ILE A 48 5.01 8.25 -9.37
C ILE A 48 4.17 7.05 -8.95
N MET A 49 4.34 6.62 -7.70
CA MET A 49 3.59 5.55 -7.08
C MET A 49 2.66 6.13 -6.00
N THR A 50 1.41 5.68 -5.98
CA THR A 50 0.41 6.10 -5.00
C THR A 50 0.28 5.06 -3.90
N LEU A 51 0.57 5.44 -2.67
CA LEU A 51 0.51 4.58 -1.50
C LEU A 51 -0.71 4.92 -0.66
N ILE A 52 -1.48 3.89 -0.29
CA ILE A 52 -2.56 4.01 0.68
C ILE A 52 -2.04 3.48 2.00
N ILE A 53 -1.97 4.35 3.00
CA ILE A 53 -1.46 4.04 4.33
C ILE A 53 -2.66 3.95 5.27
N GLU A 54 -2.82 2.80 5.90
CA GLU A 54 -3.88 2.55 6.86
C GLU A 54 -3.25 2.16 8.18
N SER A 55 -3.63 2.87 9.24
CA SER A 55 -3.14 2.56 10.58
C SER A 55 -4.35 2.31 11.49
N PRO A 56 -4.76 1.04 11.65
CA PRO A 56 -5.92 0.70 12.46
C PRO A 56 -5.60 0.77 13.96
N ARG A 57 -6.61 1.12 14.75
CA ARG A 57 -6.61 1.00 16.23
C ARG A 57 -5.38 1.61 16.90
N ILE A 58 -5.12 2.90 16.64
CA ILE A 58 -4.07 3.64 17.36
C ILE A 58 -4.71 4.39 18.52
N TYR A 59 -4.11 4.25 19.69
CA TYR A 59 -4.49 5.02 20.88
C TYR A 59 -3.78 6.36 20.86
N THR A 60 -4.55 7.44 20.86
CA THR A 60 -4.02 8.79 21.07
C THR A 60 -3.65 9.02 22.54
N GLN A 61 -3.01 10.15 22.86
CA GLN A 61 -2.65 10.51 24.25
C GLN A 61 -3.83 10.42 25.25
N LYS A 62 -5.07 10.62 24.77
CA LYS A 62 -6.29 10.53 25.59
C LYS A 62 -6.85 9.11 25.72
N GLY A 63 -6.18 8.11 25.16
CA GLY A 63 -6.61 6.71 25.20
C GLY A 63 -7.80 6.39 24.29
N VAL A 64 -8.16 7.28 23.36
CA VAL A 64 -9.23 7.04 22.39
C VAL A 64 -8.65 6.28 21.18
N PRO A 65 -9.21 5.11 20.81
CA PRO A 65 -8.81 4.37 19.63
C PRO A 65 -9.34 5.04 18.36
N ILE A 66 -8.42 5.43 17.49
CA ILE A 66 -8.75 5.99 16.18
C ILE A 66 -8.13 5.14 15.08
N THR A 67 -8.79 5.13 13.93
CA THR A 67 -8.27 4.56 12.69
C THR A 67 -8.10 5.69 11.69
N VAL A 68 -6.90 5.82 11.14
CA VAL A 68 -6.56 6.89 10.20
C VAL A 68 -6.11 6.30 8.87
N THR A 69 -6.63 6.88 7.79
CA THR A 69 -6.21 6.56 6.43
C THR A 69 -5.56 7.78 5.80
N GLY A 70 -4.33 7.60 5.31
CA GLY A 70 -3.58 8.58 4.54
C GLY A 70 -3.36 8.10 3.10
N VAL A 71 -3.15 9.05 2.19
CA VAL A 71 -2.69 8.79 0.82
C VAL A 71 -1.40 9.56 0.61
N ALA A 72 -0.35 8.87 0.21
CA ALA A 72 0.93 9.47 -0.15
C ALA A 72 1.24 9.23 -1.62
N GLN A 73 1.91 10.18 -2.24
CA GLN A 73 2.50 10.01 -3.55
C GLN A 73 4.02 10.05 -3.39
N VAL A 74 4.69 8.99 -3.82
CA VAL A 74 6.14 8.86 -3.74
C VAL A 74 6.71 8.61 -5.13
N LYS A 75 7.97 8.98 -5.33
CA LYS A 75 8.70 8.72 -6.57
C LYS A 75 10.17 8.48 -6.30
N VAL A 76 10.84 7.71 -7.14
CA VAL A 76 12.30 7.62 -7.13
C VAL A 76 12.87 8.88 -7.80
N GLN A 77 13.84 9.53 -7.16
CA GLN A 77 14.39 10.78 -7.68
C GLN A 77 15.56 10.51 -8.64
N GLY A 78 15.33 10.69 -9.94
CA GLY A 78 16.37 10.54 -10.97
C GLY A 78 17.25 11.78 -11.21
N SER A 79 16.92 12.94 -10.63
CA SER A 79 17.66 14.19 -10.87
C SER A 79 18.96 14.30 -10.05
N ASN A 80 18.99 13.66 -8.87
CA ASN A 80 20.14 13.68 -7.98
C ASN A 80 20.85 12.32 -8.06
N THR A 81 22.14 12.33 -8.41
CA THR A 81 22.96 11.12 -8.55
C THR A 81 23.11 10.36 -7.24
N GLU A 82 23.16 11.05 -6.09
CA GLU A 82 23.32 10.43 -4.76
C GLU A 82 22.06 9.66 -4.33
N MET A 83 20.89 10.27 -4.52
CA MET A 83 19.61 9.61 -4.23
C MET A 83 19.36 8.45 -5.19
N LEU A 84 19.75 8.61 -6.46
CA LEU A 84 19.64 7.56 -7.45
C LEU A 84 20.56 6.37 -7.10
N SER A 85 21.79 6.61 -6.64
CA SER A 85 22.66 5.52 -6.19
C SER A 85 22.07 4.76 -5.01
N ALA A 86 21.54 5.45 -4.01
CA ALA A 86 20.89 4.82 -2.86
C ALA A 86 19.66 4.00 -3.27
N ALA A 87 18.83 4.54 -4.16
CA ALA A 87 17.66 3.81 -4.70
C ALA A 87 18.08 2.55 -5.47
N CYS A 88 19.15 2.63 -6.26
CA CYS A 88 19.66 1.47 -6.99
C CYS A 88 20.24 0.41 -6.06
N GLU A 89 20.91 0.79 -4.98
CA GLU A 89 21.42 -0.17 -3.99
C GLU A 89 20.28 -0.92 -3.27
N GLN A 90 19.15 -0.25 -3.00
CA GLN A 90 18.03 -0.82 -2.24
C GLN A 90 16.98 -1.55 -3.08
N PHE A 91 16.74 -1.07 -4.31
CA PHE A 91 15.57 -1.46 -5.12
C PHE A 91 15.93 -2.12 -6.46
N LEU A 92 17.21 -2.24 -6.82
CA LEU A 92 17.59 -2.91 -8.07
C LEU A 92 17.24 -4.40 -8.00
N GLY A 93 16.47 -4.87 -8.98
CA GLY A 93 15.95 -6.24 -9.04
C GLY A 93 14.63 -6.47 -8.29
N LYS A 94 14.11 -5.46 -7.57
CA LYS A 94 12.77 -5.52 -6.96
C LYS A 94 11.70 -5.06 -7.95
N THR A 95 10.50 -5.59 -7.78
CA THR A 95 9.29 -5.16 -8.49
C THR A 95 8.76 -3.84 -7.92
N GLU A 96 7.98 -3.09 -8.71
CA GLU A 96 7.38 -1.84 -8.24
C GLU A 96 6.47 -2.06 -7.01
N GLU A 97 5.81 -3.22 -6.91
CA GLU A 97 4.96 -3.58 -5.77
C GLU A 97 5.76 -3.72 -4.47
N GLU A 98 6.93 -4.37 -4.53
CA GLU A 98 7.82 -4.52 -3.36
C GLU A 98 8.38 -3.16 -2.90
N ILE A 99 8.69 -2.26 -3.84
CA ILE A 99 9.14 -0.89 -3.51
C ILE A 99 8.01 -0.13 -2.82
N GLN A 100 6.78 -0.27 -3.32
CA GLN A 100 5.60 0.34 -2.71
C GLN A 100 5.36 -0.16 -1.29
N GLU A 101 5.55 -1.46 -1.04
CA GLU A 101 5.39 -2.05 0.29
C GLU A 101 6.39 -1.50 1.31
N VAL A 102 7.69 -1.46 0.94
CA VAL A 102 8.75 -0.89 1.80
C VAL A 102 8.47 0.58 2.14
N ALA A 103 8.08 1.37 1.15
CA ALA A 103 7.75 2.77 1.35
C ALA A 103 6.47 2.96 2.20
N LYS A 104 5.48 2.08 2.01
CA LYS A 104 4.23 2.08 2.78
C LYS A 104 4.49 1.76 4.26
N GLU A 105 5.29 0.75 4.56
CA GLU A 105 5.63 0.35 5.93
C GLU A 105 6.33 1.50 6.68
N THR A 106 7.31 2.13 6.03
CA THR A 106 8.04 3.29 6.57
C THR A 106 7.08 4.44 6.88
N LEU A 107 6.22 4.80 5.92
CA LEU A 107 5.22 5.87 6.11
C LEU A 107 4.20 5.53 7.20
N GLU A 108 3.78 4.27 7.32
CA GLU A 108 2.86 3.81 8.36
C GLU A 108 3.47 3.98 9.76
N GLY A 109 4.76 3.64 9.91
CA GLY A 109 5.52 3.84 11.15
C GLY A 109 5.52 5.30 11.59
N HIS A 110 5.86 6.22 10.68
CA HIS A 110 5.83 7.65 10.97
C HIS A 110 4.42 8.17 11.25
N GLN A 111 3.42 7.73 10.48
CA GLN A 111 2.03 8.11 10.69
C GLN A 111 1.57 7.74 12.11
N ARG A 112 1.92 6.54 12.56
CA ARG A 112 1.63 6.02 13.90
C ARG A 112 2.37 6.79 15.00
N ALA A 113 3.63 7.13 14.79
CA ALA A 113 4.42 7.92 15.74
C ALA A 113 3.83 9.32 15.95
N ILE A 114 3.46 10.02 14.87
CA ILE A 114 2.86 11.36 14.95
C ILE A 114 1.48 11.32 15.64
N MET A 115 0.68 10.28 15.38
CA MET A 115 -0.61 10.09 16.06
C MET A 115 -0.50 9.88 17.58
N GLY A 116 0.61 9.29 18.06
CA GLY A 116 0.87 9.16 19.49
C GLY A 116 1.17 10.51 20.16
N ASN A 117 1.76 11.45 19.40
CA ASN A 117 2.18 12.75 19.92
C ASN A 117 1.13 13.86 19.78
N MET A 118 0.16 13.71 18.88
CA MET A 118 -0.90 14.72 18.68
C MET A 118 -2.23 14.27 19.30
N THR A 119 -3.06 15.23 19.70
CA THR A 119 -4.41 14.93 20.20
C THR A 119 -5.42 14.86 19.05
N VAL A 120 -6.50 14.09 19.24
CA VAL A 120 -7.58 13.96 18.24
C VAL A 120 -8.13 15.33 17.86
N GLU A 121 -8.33 16.21 18.85
CA GLU A 121 -8.88 17.55 18.62
C GLU A 121 -7.97 18.42 17.76
N GLU A 122 -6.66 18.29 17.90
CA GLU A 122 -5.69 19.02 17.10
C GLU A 122 -5.70 18.56 15.63
N ILE A 123 -5.81 17.25 15.40
CA ILE A 123 -5.91 16.69 14.04
C ILE A 123 -7.21 17.17 13.36
N TYR A 124 -8.32 17.21 14.09
CA TYR A 124 -9.60 17.69 13.56
C TYR A 124 -9.59 19.19 13.25
N LYS A 125 -8.93 20.01 14.08
CA LYS A 125 -8.79 21.46 13.84
C LYS A 125 -7.88 21.75 12.64
N ASP A 126 -6.70 21.14 12.61
CA ASP A 126 -5.65 21.46 11.64
C ASP A 126 -5.10 20.21 10.95
N ARG A 127 -5.88 19.67 10.00
CA ARG A 127 -5.45 18.51 9.18
C ARG A 127 -4.14 18.77 8.44
N LYS A 128 -3.90 20.01 7.99
CA LYS A 128 -2.67 20.40 7.29
C LYS A 128 -1.44 20.32 8.18
N LYS A 129 -1.58 20.64 9.47
CA LYS A 129 -0.47 20.56 10.44
C LYS A 129 -0.03 19.11 10.62
N PHE A 130 -0.99 18.21 10.78
CA PHE A 130 -0.73 16.76 10.83
C PHE A 130 -0.07 16.26 9.55
N SER A 131 -0.63 16.57 8.38
CA SER A 131 -0.05 16.14 7.09
C SER A 131 1.37 16.66 6.88
N LYS A 132 1.67 17.89 7.31
CA LYS A 132 3.02 18.45 7.23
C LYS A 132 4.00 17.73 8.18
N ALA A 133 3.59 17.44 9.40
CA ALA A 133 4.44 16.74 10.37
C ALA A 133 4.81 15.33 9.90
N VAL A 134 3.84 14.56 9.36
CA VAL A 134 4.11 13.24 8.77
C VAL A 134 5.02 13.36 7.56
N PHE A 135 4.76 14.33 6.68
CA PHE A 135 5.58 14.57 5.50
C PHE A 135 7.04 14.88 5.85
N GLU A 136 7.28 15.75 6.83
CA GLU A 136 8.63 16.19 7.20
C GLU A 136 9.49 15.05 7.76
N VAL A 137 8.94 14.28 8.70
CA VAL A 137 9.64 13.14 9.31
C VAL A 137 9.82 12.00 8.32
N ALA A 138 8.81 11.69 7.50
CA ALA A 138 8.95 10.62 6.52
C ALA A 138 9.88 10.99 5.35
N SER A 139 9.97 12.27 4.99
CA SER A 139 10.82 12.72 3.90
C SER A 139 12.29 12.50 4.22
N SER A 140 12.75 12.79 5.45
CA SER A 140 14.16 12.56 5.81
C SER A 140 14.57 11.09 5.66
N ASP A 141 13.69 10.18 6.07
CA ASP A 141 14.00 8.76 6.13
C ASP A 141 13.92 8.11 4.73
N LEU A 142 12.92 8.51 3.94
CA LEU A 142 12.77 8.05 2.55
C LEU A 142 13.88 8.58 1.63
N ILE A 143 14.38 9.79 1.86
CA ILE A 143 15.50 10.36 1.09
C ILE A 143 16.75 9.49 1.22
N ASN A 144 17.04 8.95 2.41
CA ASN A 144 18.18 8.07 2.64
C ASN A 144 18.08 6.75 1.86
N MET A 145 16.86 6.31 1.53
CA MET A 145 16.60 5.16 0.66
C MET A 145 16.56 5.53 -0.84
N GLY A 146 16.64 6.82 -1.18
CA GLY A 146 16.52 7.30 -2.55
C GLY A 146 15.08 7.51 -3.05
N ILE A 147 14.11 7.55 -2.15
CA ILE A 147 12.70 7.84 -2.44
C ILE A 147 12.39 9.29 -2.04
N SER A 148 11.68 10.01 -2.91
CA SER A 148 11.18 11.35 -2.64
C SER A 148 9.66 11.33 -2.45
N VAL A 149 9.18 11.90 -1.36
CA VAL A 149 7.74 12.10 -1.13
C VAL A 149 7.30 13.35 -1.90
N VAL A 150 6.33 13.20 -2.81
CA VAL A 150 5.77 14.31 -3.58
C VAL A 150 4.68 15.00 -2.77
N SER A 151 3.79 14.22 -2.17
CA SER A 151 2.71 14.75 -1.34
C SER A 151 2.22 13.71 -0.34
N TYR A 152 1.71 14.20 0.78
CA TYR A 152 1.00 13.40 1.77
C TYR A 152 -0.33 14.09 2.11
N THR A 153 -1.43 13.36 2.00
CA THR A 153 -2.77 13.86 2.28
C THR A 153 -3.51 12.94 3.24
N LEU A 154 -4.09 13.52 4.28
CA LEU A 154 -4.98 12.80 5.19
C LEU A 154 -6.34 12.55 4.50
N LYS A 155 -6.73 11.28 4.33
CA LYS A 155 -7.96 10.89 3.64
C LYS A 155 -9.15 10.86 4.59
N ASP A 156 -9.08 10.04 5.64
CA ASP A 156 -10.20 9.82 6.57
C ASP A 156 -9.72 9.52 7.99
N ILE A 157 -10.57 9.85 8.98
CA ILE A 157 -10.37 9.57 10.41
C ILE A 157 -11.64 8.92 10.93
N LYS A 158 -11.52 7.70 11.46
CA LYS A 158 -12.62 6.95 12.06
C LYS A 158 -12.38 6.80 13.56
N ASP A 159 -13.39 7.12 14.34
CA ASP A 159 -13.41 6.86 15.79
C ASP A 159 -14.19 5.56 16.03
N ASP A 160 -13.53 4.57 16.64
CA ASP A 160 -14.15 3.26 16.94
C ASP A 160 -15.24 3.38 18.03
N GLN A 161 -15.24 4.46 18.83
CA GLN A 161 -16.13 4.62 19.99
C GLN A 161 -17.57 4.99 19.61
N VAL A 162 -17.76 5.69 18.49
CA VAL A 162 -19.08 6.25 18.12
C VAL A 162 -19.99 5.20 17.45
N SER A 163 -19.44 4.12 16.90
CA SER A 163 -20.26 3.07 16.27
C SER A 163 -20.92 2.10 17.25
N GLN A 164 -20.46 2.02 18.50
CA GLN A 164 -21.03 1.06 19.47
C GLN A 164 -22.25 1.59 20.21
N ARG A 165 -22.52 2.91 20.19
CA ARG A 165 -23.73 3.46 20.83
C ARG A 165 -24.98 3.43 19.94
N CYS A 166 -24.82 3.22 18.63
CA CYS A 166 -25.94 3.17 17.66
C CYS A 166 -26.39 1.75 17.28
N THR A 167 -25.81 0.69 17.85
CA THR A 167 -26.21 -0.71 17.58
C THR A 167 -26.76 -1.43 18.80
N LEU A 168 -27.23 -0.68 19.82
CA LEU A 168 -28.22 -1.24 20.72
C LEU A 168 -29.55 -1.10 20.00
N PRO A 169 -30.24 -2.19 19.60
CA PRO A 169 -31.63 -2.05 19.23
C PRO A 169 -32.31 -1.45 20.47
N LEU A 170 -32.85 -0.25 20.33
CA LEU A 170 -33.88 0.26 21.20
C LEU A 170 -35.01 -0.78 21.17
N LYS A 171 -34.91 -1.77 22.05
CA LYS A 171 -36.01 -2.61 22.46
C LYS A 171 -36.92 -1.64 23.20
N CYS A 172 -37.82 -1.02 22.45
CA CYS A 172 -38.92 -0.24 22.98
C CYS A 172 -39.72 -1.19 23.87
N THR A 173 -39.39 -1.23 25.15
CA THR A 173 -40.19 -1.91 26.17
C THR A 173 -41.44 -1.09 26.36
N GLY A 174 -42.55 -1.55 25.78
CA GLY A 174 -43.84 -0.91 25.95
C GLY A 174 -44.94 -1.42 25.05
N MET A 175 -45.22 -2.73 25.04
CA MET A 175 -46.57 -3.25 24.76
C MET A 175 -46.66 -4.75 25.13
N PRO A 176 -47.70 -5.16 25.89
CA PRO A 176 -47.94 -6.56 26.17
C PRO A 176 -48.71 -7.20 25.00
N PHE A 177 -48.48 -8.50 24.79
CA PHE A 177 -49.29 -9.39 23.94
C PHE A 177 -49.23 -9.16 22.42
N CYS A 178 -48.43 -9.99 21.73
CA CYS A 178 -49.01 -10.88 20.72
C CYS A 178 -48.02 -12.02 20.42
N LEU A 179 -48.49 -13.24 20.63
CA LEU A 179 -47.81 -14.50 20.35
C LEU A 179 -47.55 -14.68 18.85
N THR A 180 -46.65 -15.62 18.57
CA THR A 180 -46.33 -16.29 17.29
C THR A 180 -45.54 -15.51 16.24
N GLY A 181 -44.37 -16.07 15.88
CA GLY A 181 -43.66 -15.73 14.65
C GLY A 181 -42.15 -15.66 14.80
N VAL A 182 -41.48 -16.81 14.68
CA VAL A 182 -40.02 -16.90 14.54
C VAL A 182 -39.62 -16.20 13.24
N VAL A 183 -38.83 -15.11 13.32
CA VAL A 183 -38.01 -14.64 12.19
C VAL A 183 -36.61 -14.36 12.69
N SER A 184 -35.72 -15.29 12.36
CA SER A 184 -34.27 -15.18 12.45
C SER A 184 -33.78 -14.14 11.45
N VAL A 185 -33.02 -13.15 11.93
CA VAL A 185 -32.12 -12.35 11.07
C VAL A 185 -30.76 -12.29 11.75
N ALA A 186 -29.94 -13.30 11.46
CA ALA A 186 -28.50 -13.19 11.55
C ALA A 186 -28.01 -12.35 10.35
N ARG A 187 -27.28 -11.27 10.60
CA ARG A 187 -26.41 -10.70 9.56
C ARG A 187 -25.08 -10.25 10.15
N SER A 188 -24.19 -11.23 10.22
CA SER A 188 -22.75 -11.00 10.18
C SER A 188 -22.38 -10.56 8.77
N GLN A 189 -21.67 -9.44 8.61
CA GLN A 189 -21.01 -9.09 7.35
C GLN A 189 -19.52 -8.86 7.63
N VAL A 190 -18.78 -9.93 7.37
CA VAL A 190 -17.35 -9.99 7.11
C VAL A 190 -17.08 -9.35 5.74
N SER A 191 -15.96 -8.63 5.63
CA SER A 191 -15.40 -8.01 4.41
C SER A 191 -15.37 -8.94 3.18
N PRO A 192 -15.48 -8.41 1.95
CA PRO A 192 -15.42 -9.21 0.75
C PRO A 192 -13.96 -9.44 0.32
N LYS A 193 -13.55 -10.71 0.21
CA LYS A 193 -12.48 -11.13 -0.72
C LYS A 193 -13.10 -11.91 -1.87
N THR A 194 -12.78 -11.45 -3.06
CA THR A 194 -12.98 -12.04 -4.38
C THR A 194 -12.51 -13.50 -4.45
N GLN A 195 -13.35 -14.42 -4.92
CA GLN A 195 -12.88 -15.57 -5.72
C GLN A 195 -14.01 -16.26 -6.51
N THR A 196 -13.63 -16.59 -7.75
CA THR A 196 -14.36 -17.20 -8.87
C THR A 196 -14.97 -18.58 -8.58
N PRO A 197 -16.05 -19.01 -9.27
CA PRO A 197 -16.59 -20.35 -9.10
C PRO A 197 -15.93 -21.36 -10.06
N LEU A 198 -15.40 -22.43 -9.49
CA LEU A 198 -15.25 -23.73 -10.13
C LEU A 198 -15.90 -24.74 -9.19
N PHE A 199 -17.14 -25.12 -9.50
CA PHE A 199 -17.82 -26.24 -8.85
C PHE A 199 -18.41 -27.13 -9.94
N THR A 200 -17.67 -28.20 -10.22
CA THR A 200 -18.25 -29.49 -10.57
C THR A 200 -18.90 -30.04 -9.31
N VAL A 201 -20.21 -30.27 -9.31
CA VAL A 201 -20.84 -31.21 -8.36
C VAL A 201 -21.74 -32.13 -9.16
N GLY A 202 -21.49 -33.42 -8.95
CA GLY A 202 -22.27 -34.49 -9.51
C GLY A 202 -23.71 -34.48 -9.01
N SER A 203 -24.49 -35.38 -9.59
CA SER A 203 -25.29 -36.37 -8.89
C SER A 203 -26.31 -36.87 -9.89
N ILE A 204 -26.49 -38.18 -9.99
CA ILE A 204 -27.79 -38.79 -9.75
C ILE A 204 -27.64 -40.31 -9.86
N LEU A 205 -27.96 -40.92 -8.73
CA LEU A 205 -28.20 -42.33 -8.48
C LEU A 205 -29.45 -42.76 -9.26
N LYS A 206 -29.35 -43.78 -10.11
CA LYS A 206 -30.49 -44.59 -10.57
C LYS A 206 -30.06 -46.05 -10.77
N LEU A 207 -30.48 -46.87 -9.80
CA LEU A 207 -31.08 -48.21 -9.89
C LEU A 207 -30.89 -49.00 -11.21
N LEU A 208 -30.24 -50.18 -11.08
CA LEU A 208 -30.53 -51.55 -11.62
C LEU A 208 -31.28 -51.73 -12.97
N PRO A 209 -31.21 -52.88 -13.69
CA PRO A 209 -30.37 -54.09 -13.54
C PRO A 209 -29.81 -54.65 -14.89
N GLU A 210 -29.29 -55.89 -14.85
CA GLU A 210 -29.31 -56.93 -15.91
C GLU A 210 -28.17 -57.09 -16.95
N TRP A 211 -27.58 -58.29 -16.88
CA TRP A 211 -27.04 -59.20 -17.91
C TRP A 211 -26.13 -58.73 -19.06
N LEU A 212 -25.16 -59.63 -19.30
CA LEU A 212 -24.65 -60.13 -20.58
C LEU A 212 -23.19 -59.74 -20.95
N VAL A 213 -22.38 -60.81 -21.00
CA VAL A 213 -21.12 -61.08 -21.74
C VAL A 213 -19.84 -60.43 -21.21
#